data_AF-A0A378XYK5-F1
#
_entry.id   AF-A0A378XYK5-F1
#
_cell.length_a   1.000
_cell.length_b   1.000
_cell.length_c   1.000
_cell.angle_alpha   90.00
_cell.angle_beta   90.00
_cell.angle_gamma   90.00
#
_symmetry.space_group_name_H-M   'P 1'
#
loop_
_entity.id
_entity.type
_entity.pdbx_description
1 polymer ?
#
loop_
_entity_poly.entity_id
_entity_poly.type
_entity_poly.pdbx_seq_one_letter_code
_entity_poly.pdbx_strand_id
1 'polypeptide(L)'
;MPDSFIYKATVKTHPEYGAGTNEDVFLRLKGAREGNGDWFLSVRGVDNMEAKKDNPFTFHLRSDYFLGDIESIFIYVEENECDHDGPAWNLDYIEISFSDGGQEKVWRFDVYKWIGVQSRDPSVKMINYIEVDRQGKITEHTPDSFELNKFSKKSVENGSAVPNP
;
A
#
# COMPACT_ATOMS: atom_id res chain seq x y z
N MET A 1 23.55 -15.46 3.69
CA MET A 1 22.11 -15.14 3.59
C MET A 1 21.95 -14.22 2.39
N PRO A 2 20.81 -14.20 1.69
CA PRO A 2 20.62 -13.25 0.59
C PRO A 2 20.82 -11.81 1.10
N ASP A 3 21.39 -10.96 0.25
CA ASP A 3 21.72 -9.57 0.60
C ASP A 3 20.47 -8.68 0.78
N SER A 4 19.28 -9.16 0.37
CA SER A 4 17.99 -8.56 0.63
C SER A 4 16.83 -9.54 0.38
N PHE A 5 15.65 -9.23 0.92
CA PHE A 5 14.40 -9.97 0.78
C PHE A 5 13.41 -9.13 -0.04
N ILE A 6 12.83 -9.69 -1.09
CA ILE A 6 11.89 -8.98 -1.97
C ILE A 6 10.46 -9.47 -1.73
N TYR A 7 9.63 -8.58 -1.19
CA TYR A 7 8.19 -8.77 -1.10
C TYR A 7 7.53 -8.14 -2.32
N LYS A 8 6.56 -8.81 -2.92
CA LYS A 8 5.74 -8.25 -3.99
C LYS A 8 4.43 -7.76 -3.41
N ALA A 9 4.09 -6.49 -3.63
CA ALA A 9 2.82 -5.93 -3.23
C ALA A 9 1.97 -5.69 -4.48
N THR A 10 0.95 -6.52 -4.67
CA THR A 10 -0.05 -6.38 -5.73
C THR A 10 -1.22 -5.56 -5.18
N VAL A 11 -1.37 -4.34 -5.70
CA VAL A 11 -2.34 -3.36 -5.25
C VAL A 11 -3.48 -3.26 -6.26
N LYS A 12 -4.71 -3.30 -5.78
CA LYS A 12 -5.91 -3.11 -6.60
C LYS A 12 -6.69 -1.90 -6.13
N THR A 13 -6.74 -0.86 -6.95
CA THR A 13 -7.69 0.24 -6.78
C THR A 13 -9.11 -0.25 -7.07
N HIS A 14 -10.07 0.21 -6.29
CA HIS A 14 -11.49 -0.10 -6.49
C HIS A 14 -11.94 0.35 -7.90
N PRO A 15 -12.79 -0.42 -8.60
CA PRO A 15 -13.14 -0.15 -10.00
C PRO A 15 -14.16 1.00 -10.17
N GLU A 16 -14.59 1.62 -9.07
CA GLU A 16 -15.50 2.77 -9.09
C GLU A 16 -14.85 3.98 -9.77
N TYR A 17 -15.64 4.76 -10.50
CA TYR A 17 -15.15 5.98 -11.15
C TYR A 17 -14.60 6.97 -10.11
N GLY A 18 -13.40 7.50 -10.34
CA GLY A 18 -12.75 8.45 -9.43
C GLY A 18 -12.09 7.81 -8.20
N ALA A 19 -12.04 6.48 -8.11
CA ALA A 19 -11.36 5.73 -7.04
C ALA A 19 -9.83 5.86 -7.07
N GLY A 20 -9.24 6.22 -8.21
CA GLY A 20 -7.80 6.39 -8.35
C GLY A 20 -7.26 7.64 -7.68
N THR A 21 -5.94 7.72 -7.57
CA THR A 21 -5.23 8.83 -6.94
C THR A 21 -3.91 9.14 -7.64
N ASN A 22 -3.52 10.43 -7.65
CA ASN A 22 -2.18 10.87 -8.06
C ASN A 22 -1.27 11.18 -6.87
N GLU A 23 -1.78 10.97 -5.66
CA GLU A 23 -1.15 11.34 -4.41
C GLU A 23 -0.01 10.41 -4.01
N ASP A 24 0.74 10.82 -3.00
CA ASP A 24 1.85 10.00 -2.51
C ASP A 24 1.33 8.88 -1.61
N VAL A 25 1.26 7.66 -2.15
CA VAL A 25 0.81 6.46 -1.44
C VAL A 25 1.99 5.70 -0.84
N PHE A 26 1.89 5.38 0.44
CA PHE A 26 2.89 4.63 1.17
C PHE A 26 2.32 3.35 1.78
N LEU A 27 3.15 2.31 1.81
CA LEU A 27 2.85 1.02 2.40
C LEU A 27 3.95 0.62 3.37
N ARG A 28 3.58 0.17 4.56
CA ARG A 28 4.46 -0.46 5.55
C ARG A 28 3.96 -1.86 5.86
N LEU A 29 4.89 -2.81 5.92
CA LEU A 29 4.59 -4.20 6.27
C LEU A 29 4.98 -4.46 7.72
N LYS A 30 4.08 -5.05 8.51
CA LYS A 30 4.38 -5.57 9.84
C LYS A 30 4.31 -7.10 9.82
N GLY A 31 5.46 -7.73 10.00
CA GLY A 31 5.56 -9.17 10.17
C GLY A 31 5.89 -9.57 11.60
N ALA A 32 5.86 -10.88 11.85
CA ALA A 32 6.12 -11.48 13.17
C ALA A 32 7.52 -11.17 13.74
N ARG A 33 8.47 -10.65 12.93
CA ARG A 33 9.84 -10.31 13.34
C ARG A 33 10.14 -8.80 13.35
N GLU A 34 9.10 -8.01 13.60
CA GLU A 34 9.00 -6.54 13.45
C GLU A 34 8.85 -6.05 12.00
N GLY A 35 8.27 -4.86 11.85
CA GLY A 35 7.99 -4.25 10.54
C GLY A 35 9.20 -3.53 9.95
N ASN A 36 9.25 -3.46 8.63
CA ASN A 36 10.29 -2.74 7.90
C ASN A 36 9.67 -1.67 7.02
N GLY A 37 10.13 -0.43 7.19
CA GLY A 37 10.10 0.60 6.16
C GLY A 37 8.73 1.10 5.71
N ASP A 38 8.75 2.28 5.12
CA ASP A 38 7.58 2.87 4.46
C ASP A 38 7.91 2.99 2.98
N TRP A 39 7.37 2.11 2.14
CA TRP A 39 7.63 2.13 0.70
C TRP A 39 6.68 3.09 0.01
N PHE A 40 7.26 4.06 -0.70
CA PHE A 40 6.56 4.93 -1.62
C PHE A 40 6.18 4.15 -2.88
N LEU A 41 4.89 3.90 -3.07
CA LEU A 41 4.35 3.09 -4.15
C LEU A 41 4.23 3.89 -5.44
N SER A 42 5.37 4.24 -6.05
CA SER A 42 5.44 4.96 -7.31
C SER A 42 6.47 4.34 -8.25
N VAL A 43 6.07 4.13 -9.50
CA VAL A 43 6.98 3.76 -10.59
C VAL A 43 7.02 4.91 -11.58
N ARG A 44 8.22 5.49 -11.77
CA ARG A 44 8.39 6.68 -12.60
C ARG A 44 7.83 6.48 -14.01
N GLY A 45 6.97 7.41 -14.42
CA GLY A 45 6.37 7.41 -15.77
C GLY A 45 5.26 6.38 -15.97
N VAL A 46 4.79 5.76 -14.88
CA VAL A 46 3.68 4.80 -14.90
C VAL A 46 2.57 5.31 -14.02
N ASP A 47 1.36 5.24 -14.56
CA ASP A 47 0.13 5.58 -13.86
C ASP A 47 -0.44 4.33 -13.16
N ASN A 48 0.02 4.13 -11.92
CA ASN A 48 -0.03 2.87 -11.18
C ASN A 48 -1.17 2.77 -10.14
N MET A 49 -1.90 3.87 -9.88
CA MET A 49 -2.96 3.94 -8.86
C MET A 49 -4.36 4.17 -9.45
N GLU A 50 -4.53 4.06 -10.76
CA GLU A 50 -5.81 4.29 -11.44
C GLU A 50 -6.91 3.30 -11.10
N ALA A 51 -8.15 3.80 -11.14
CA ALA A 51 -9.37 2.99 -11.13
C ALA A 51 -9.57 2.27 -12.47
N LYS A 52 -8.78 1.21 -12.72
CA LYS A 52 -8.94 0.37 -13.91
C LYS A 52 -9.58 -0.95 -13.51
N LYS A 53 -10.71 -1.25 -14.16
CA LYS A 53 -11.57 -2.41 -13.88
C LYS A 53 -10.78 -3.72 -13.74
N ASP A 54 -9.73 -3.91 -14.55
CA ASP A 54 -9.02 -5.20 -14.66
C ASP A 54 -7.49 -5.07 -14.65
N ASN A 55 -6.88 -4.21 -13.83
CA ASN A 55 -5.41 -4.27 -13.73
C ASN A 55 -4.84 -3.90 -12.34
N PRO A 56 -4.59 -4.87 -11.45
CA PRO A 56 -3.80 -4.61 -10.26
C PRO A 56 -2.33 -4.35 -10.64
N PHE A 57 -1.65 -3.50 -9.87
CA PHE A 57 -0.26 -3.15 -10.09
C PHE A 57 0.63 -3.79 -9.03
N THR A 58 1.72 -4.42 -9.43
CA THR A 58 2.64 -5.10 -8.51
C THR A 58 3.92 -4.30 -8.30
N PHE A 59 4.26 -4.02 -7.05
CA PHE A 59 5.48 -3.35 -6.62
C PHE A 59 6.48 -4.33 -6.00
N HIS A 60 7.76 -4.10 -6.22
CA HIS A 60 8.83 -4.83 -5.54
C HIS A 60 9.36 -4.04 -4.34
N LEU A 61 9.11 -4.58 -3.16
CA LEU A 61 9.46 -4.00 -1.86
C LEU A 61 10.71 -4.71 -1.32
N ARG A 62 11.85 -4.01 -1.37
CA ARG A 62 13.11 -4.52 -0.81
C ARG A 62 13.16 -4.33 0.69
N SER A 63 13.37 -5.42 1.41
CA SER A 63 13.61 -5.48 2.86
C SER A 63 15.03 -5.98 3.15
N ASP A 64 15.66 -5.41 4.17
CA ASP A 64 17.02 -5.78 4.61
C ASP A 64 17.04 -7.07 5.44
N TYR A 65 15.87 -7.54 5.89
CA TYR A 65 15.69 -8.76 6.67
C TYR A 65 14.35 -9.44 6.38
N PHE A 66 14.24 -10.72 6.77
CA PHE A 66 13.02 -11.49 6.62
C PHE A 66 11.99 -11.10 7.69
N LEU A 67 10.81 -10.66 7.26
CA LEU A 67 9.72 -10.18 8.12
C LEU A 67 8.94 -11.31 8.81
N GLY A 68 9.13 -12.56 8.39
CA GLY A 68 8.29 -13.66 8.85
C GLY A 68 6.92 -13.65 8.17
N ASP A 69 5.91 -14.14 8.89
CA ASP A 69 4.53 -14.04 8.44
C ASP A 69 4.02 -12.61 8.62
N ILE A 70 3.38 -12.06 7.59
CA ILE A 70 2.83 -10.70 7.61
C ILE A 70 1.54 -10.71 8.43
N GLU A 71 1.48 -9.87 9.47
CA GLU A 71 0.39 -9.81 10.45
C GLU A 71 -0.54 -8.60 10.22
N SER A 72 0.01 -7.50 9.70
CA SER A 72 -0.77 -6.36 9.26
C SER A 72 -0.02 -5.53 8.23
N ILE A 73 -0.79 -4.69 7.53
CA ILE A 73 -0.28 -3.66 6.64
C ILE A 73 -0.72 -2.30 7.11
N PHE A 74 0.15 -1.33 6.90
CA PHE A 74 -0.02 0.06 7.27
C PHE A 74 -0.02 0.87 5.97
N ILE A 75 -1.09 1.61 5.70
CA ILE A 75 -1.30 2.31 4.44
C ILE A 75 -1.58 3.76 4.75
N TYR A 76 -0.91 4.66 4.03
CA TYR A 76 -1.23 6.07 4.13
C TYR A 76 -1.03 6.85 2.85
N VAL A 77 -1.80 7.93 2.73
CA VAL A 77 -1.76 8.86 1.60
C VAL A 77 -1.35 10.23 2.12
N GLU A 78 -0.37 10.83 1.47
CA GLU A 78 0.06 12.21 1.70
C GLU A 78 -0.29 13.06 0.47
N GLU A 79 -0.66 14.31 0.72
CA GLU A 79 -0.85 15.30 -0.35
C GLU A 79 0.46 15.53 -1.10
N ASN A 80 0.43 15.35 -2.41
CA ASN A 80 1.48 15.81 -3.28
C ASN A 80 1.35 17.34 -3.46
N GLU A 81 2.46 18.05 -3.68
CA GLU A 81 2.46 19.52 -3.73
C GLU A 81 1.76 20.11 -4.98
N CYS A 82 1.29 19.28 -5.90
CA CYS A 82 0.82 19.67 -7.22
C CYS A 82 -0.71 19.55 -7.38
N ASP A 83 -1.39 18.84 -6.48
CA ASP A 83 -2.83 18.57 -6.53
C ASP A 83 -3.52 19.18 -5.30
N HIS A 84 -4.57 19.98 -5.50
CA HIS A 84 -5.25 20.72 -4.43
C HIS A 84 -6.65 20.13 -4.13
N ASP A 85 -7.00 19.01 -4.75
CA ASP A 85 -8.30 18.34 -4.57
C ASP A 85 -8.35 17.47 -3.30
N GLY A 86 -7.24 17.41 -2.56
CA GLY A 86 -7.08 16.64 -1.33
C GLY A 86 -6.95 15.14 -1.59
N PRO A 87 -6.23 14.41 -0.72
CA PRO A 87 -5.86 13.06 -1.05
C PRO A 87 -7.10 12.19 -1.01
N ALA A 88 -7.39 11.41 -2.04
CA ALA A 88 -8.52 10.48 -2.03
C ALA A 88 -8.21 9.26 -2.89
N TRP A 89 -8.33 8.08 -2.30
CA TRP A 89 -8.08 6.81 -2.96
C TRP A 89 -9.01 5.73 -2.43
N ASN A 90 -9.77 5.05 -3.29
CA ASN A 90 -10.60 3.92 -2.89
C ASN A 90 -9.85 2.62 -3.21
N LEU A 91 -9.42 1.93 -2.15
CA LEU A 91 -8.64 0.72 -2.23
C LEU A 91 -9.54 -0.52 -2.13
N ASP A 92 -9.38 -1.46 -3.07
CA ASP A 92 -10.06 -2.76 -3.06
C ASP A 92 -9.28 -3.71 -2.14
N TYR A 93 -8.06 -4.11 -2.53
CA TYR A 93 -7.21 -4.99 -1.76
C TYR A 93 -5.72 -4.74 -2.01
N ILE A 94 -4.89 -5.21 -1.07
CA ILE A 94 -3.46 -5.41 -1.26
C ILE A 94 -3.12 -6.87 -1.00
N GLU A 95 -2.41 -7.50 -1.93
CA GLU A 95 -1.86 -8.83 -1.78
C GLU A 95 -0.34 -8.75 -1.69
N ILE A 96 0.23 -9.32 -0.63
CA ILE A 96 1.66 -9.45 -0.43
C ILE A 96 2.08 -10.87 -0.77
N SER A 97 3.07 -11.04 -1.64
CA SER A 97 3.70 -12.35 -1.86
C SER A 97 5.20 -12.31 -1.61
N PHE A 98 5.74 -13.43 -1.15
CA PHE A 98 7.17 -13.62 -0.90
C PHE A 98 7.56 -15.03 -1.30
N SER A 99 8.67 -15.17 -2.03
CA SER A 99 9.20 -16.45 -2.47
C SER A 99 10.59 -16.68 -1.91
N ASP A 100 10.79 -17.81 -1.23
CA ASP A 100 12.09 -18.26 -0.73
C ASP A 100 12.26 -19.75 -0.98
N GLY A 101 13.39 -20.14 -1.58
CA GLY A 101 13.70 -21.55 -1.87
C GLY A 101 12.62 -22.29 -2.69
N GLY A 102 11.82 -21.58 -3.50
CA GLY A 102 10.73 -22.15 -4.30
C GLY A 102 9.40 -22.33 -3.55
N GLN A 103 9.32 -21.93 -2.28
CA GLN A 103 8.04 -21.82 -1.56
C GLN A 103 7.51 -20.40 -1.69
N GLU A 104 6.26 -20.27 -2.13
CA GLU A 104 5.55 -19.00 -2.19
C GLU A 104 4.60 -18.87 -1.00
N LYS A 105 4.67 -17.74 -0.31
CA LYS A 105 3.71 -17.32 0.71
C LYS A 105 2.95 -16.11 0.20
N VAL A 106 1.64 -16.09 0.46
CA VAL A 106 0.73 -15.02 0.03
C VAL A 106 -0.12 -14.56 1.22
N TRP A 107 -0.22 -13.25 1.41
CA TRP A 107 -1.05 -12.59 2.41
C TRP A 107 -1.92 -11.54 1.74
N ARG A 108 -3.24 -11.78 1.71
CA ARG A 108 -4.22 -10.84 1.18
C ARG A 108 -4.87 -10.03 2.29
N PHE A 109 -5.05 -8.73 2.03
CA PHE A 109 -5.72 -7.76 2.89
C PHE A 109 -6.78 -7.03 2.07
N ASP A 110 -8.04 -7.39 2.29
CA ASP A 110 -9.18 -6.72 1.66
C ASP A 110 -9.52 -5.45 2.46
N VAL A 111 -9.68 -4.31 1.79
CA VAL A 111 -9.81 -2.98 2.42
C VAL A 111 -11.16 -2.34 2.14
N TYR A 112 -11.59 -2.29 0.88
CA TYR A 112 -12.88 -1.72 0.44
C TYR A 112 -13.23 -0.36 1.06
N LYS A 113 -12.24 0.55 1.14
CA LYS A 113 -12.39 1.82 1.85
C LYS A 113 -11.65 2.95 1.15
N TRP A 114 -12.24 4.15 1.26
CA TRP A 114 -11.55 5.40 0.92
C TRP A 114 -10.47 5.71 1.95
N ILE A 115 -9.27 6.01 1.49
CA ILE A 115 -8.16 6.55 2.26
C ILE A 115 -7.97 7.98 1.75
N GLY A 116 -7.87 8.94 2.67
CA GLY A 116 -7.97 10.35 2.35
C GLY A 116 -9.36 10.95 2.63
N VAL A 117 -9.73 11.95 1.83
CA VAL A 117 -11.06 12.55 1.74
C VAL A 117 -12.06 11.47 1.33
N GLN A 118 -12.97 11.15 2.25
CA GLN A 118 -13.94 10.09 2.04
C GLN A 118 -14.89 10.46 0.90
N SER A 119 -15.01 9.59 -0.09
CA SER A 119 -15.88 9.80 -1.26
C SER A 119 -15.65 11.14 -1.99
N ARG A 120 -14.46 11.74 -1.83
CA ARG A 120 -14.12 13.09 -2.34
C ARG A 120 -15.07 14.19 -1.84
N ASP A 121 -15.72 14.00 -0.68
CA ASP A 121 -16.49 15.03 -0.01
C ASP A 121 -15.64 15.70 1.09
N PRO A 122 -15.16 16.93 0.90
CA PRO A 122 -14.30 17.62 1.87
C PRO A 122 -15.02 17.99 3.17
N SER A 123 -16.35 17.85 3.23
CA SER A 123 -17.12 18.02 4.46
C SER A 123 -17.09 16.79 5.38
N VAL A 124 -16.58 15.67 4.89
CA VAL A 124 -16.46 14.41 5.62
C VAL A 124 -15.06 14.27 6.23
N LYS A 125 -14.98 13.56 7.37
CA LYS A 125 -13.72 13.26 8.05
C LYS A 125 -12.71 12.63 7.08
N MET A 126 -11.52 13.22 6.99
CA MET A 126 -10.38 12.67 6.27
C MET A 126 -9.71 11.54 7.07
N ILE A 127 -9.37 10.42 6.41
CA ILE A 127 -8.72 9.25 7.01
C ILE A 127 -7.47 8.90 6.21
N ASN A 128 -6.32 9.48 6.58
CA ASN A 128 -5.09 9.32 5.81
C ASN A 128 -4.26 8.10 6.20
N TYR A 129 -4.48 7.52 7.39
CA TYR A 129 -3.61 6.48 7.95
C TYR A 129 -4.47 5.33 8.44
N ILE A 130 -4.26 4.14 7.88
CA ILE A 130 -4.96 2.93 8.30
C ILE A 130 -4.01 1.76 8.53
N GLU A 131 -4.33 0.92 9.51
CA GLU A 131 -3.78 -0.43 9.68
C GLU A 131 -4.85 -1.44 9.31
N VAL A 132 -4.49 -2.46 8.53
CA VAL A 132 -5.35 -3.60 8.18
C VAL A 132 -4.67 -4.88 8.66
N ASP A 133 -5.30 -5.59 9.59
CA ASP A 133 -4.77 -6.84 10.12
C ASP A 133 -5.21 -8.07 9.31
N ARG A 134 -4.66 -9.24 9.66
CA ARG A 134 -4.98 -10.53 9.02
C ARG A 134 -6.42 -10.99 9.17
N GLN A 135 -7.21 -10.37 10.05
CA GLN A 135 -8.63 -10.66 10.25
C GLN A 135 -9.52 -9.68 9.46
N GLY A 136 -8.92 -8.74 8.71
CA GLY A 136 -9.63 -7.71 7.97
C GLY A 136 -10.10 -6.55 8.85
N LYS A 137 -9.63 -6.46 10.11
CA LYS A 137 -9.96 -5.32 10.96
C LYS A 137 -9.16 -4.11 10.50
N ILE A 138 -9.88 -3.03 10.23
CA ILE A 138 -9.30 -1.73 9.88
C ILE A 138 -9.24 -0.85 11.13
N THR A 139 -8.06 -0.36 11.47
CA THR A 139 -7.83 0.64 12.52
C THR A 139 -7.41 1.95 11.87
N GLU A 140 -8.08 3.04 12.23
CA GLU A 140 -7.74 4.39 11.76
C GLU A 140 -6.75 5.04 12.72
N HIS A 141 -5.76 5.74 12.18
CA HIS A 141 -4.70 6.38 12.95
C HIS A 141 -4.61 7.88 12.66
N THR A 142 -4.12 8.62 13.65
CA THR A 142 -3.50 9.94 13.44
C THR A 142 -2.01 9.76 13.10
N PRO A 143 -1.35 10.78 12.52
CA PRO A 143 0.10 10.81 12.34
C PRO A 143 0.90 10.33 13.54
N ASP A 144 0.54 10.83 14.73
CA ASP A 144 1.21 10.51 15.99
C ASP A 144 1.04 9.04 16.37
N SER A 145 -0.17 8.49 16.25
CA SER A 145 -0.47 7.11 16.62
C SER A 145 0.05 6.06 15.63
N PHE A 146 0.41 6.48 14.41
CA PHE A 146 0.94 5.61 13.35
C PHE A 146 2.48 5.50 13.41
N GLU A 147 3.13 6.35 14.21
CA GLU A 147 4.58 6.49 14.25
C GLU A 147 5.16 6.68 12.82
N LEU A 148 4.64 7.66 12.08
CA LEU A 148 4.99 7.89 10.65
C LEU A 148 6.49 8.00 10.37
N ASN A 149 7.25 8.52 11.33
CA ASN A 149 8.70 8.70 11.19
C ASN A 149 9.51 7.59 11.87
N LYS A 150 8.88 6.48 12.25
CA LYS A 150 9.58 5.33 12.83
C LYS A 150 10.61 4.75 11.88
N PHE A 151 10.31 4.74 10.59
CA PHE A 151 11.18 4.23 9.55
C PHE A 151 11.39 5.28 8.46
N SER A 152 12.56 5.25 7.82
CA SER A 152 12.80 6.07 6.64
C SER A 152 11.93 5.62 5.47
N LYS A 153 11.38 6.58 4.73
CA LYS A 153 10.68 6.34 3.47
C LYS A 153 11.65 5.75 2.43
N LYS A 154 11.21 4.71 1.71
CA LYS A 154 12.00 3.96 0.71
C LYS A 154 11.28 4.00 -0.63
N SER A 155 12.00 4.09 -1.75
CA SER A 155 11.39 3.87 -3.07
C SER A 155 11.21 2.37 -3.32
N VAL A 156 10.17 2.02 -4.07
CA VAL A 156 10.06 0.68 -4.66
C VAL A 156 11.19 0.45 -5.68
N GLU A 157 11.62 -0.80 -5.82
CA GLU A 157 12.70 -1.12 -6.76
C GLU A 157 12.27 -1.06 -8.22
N ASN A 158 11.06 -1.55 -8.46
CA ASN A 158 10.41 -1.61 -9.75
C ASN A 158 8.93 -1.96 -9.54
N GLY A 159 8.16 -1.97 -10.62
CA GLY A 159 6.82 -2.54 -10.61
C GLY A 159 6.26 -2.75 -12.00
N SER A 160 5.17 -3.51 -12.07
CA SER A 160 4.52 -3.88 -13.31
C SER A 160 3.04 -4.12 -13.12
N ALA A 161 2.24 -3.77 -14.12
CA ALA A 161 0.88 -4.27 -14.25
C ALA A 161 0.86 -5.81 -14.24
N VAL A 162 -0.11 -6.41 -13.59
CA VAL A 162 -0.32 -7.86 -13.70
C VAL A 162 -0.88 -8.13 -15.11
N PRO A 163 -0.26 -9.02 -15.92
CA PRO A 163 -0.77 -9.35 -17.23
C PRO A 163 -2.19 -9.94 -17.10
N ASN A 164 -3.13 -9.46 -17.91
CA ASN A 164 -4.43 -10.11 -18.02
C ASN A 164 -4.22 -11.53 -18.60
N PRO A 165 -4.85 -12.56 -18.00
CA PRO A 165 -4.78 -13.93 -18.52
C PRO A 165 -5.41 -14.06 -19.91
#